data_AF-A0A7V2HXV4-F1
#
_entry.id   AF-A0A7V2HXV4-F1
#
_cell.length_a   1.000
_cell.length_b   1.000
_cell.length_c   1.000
_cell.angle_alpha   90.00
_cell.angle_beta   90.00
_cell.angle_gamma   90.00
#
_symmetry.space_group_name_H-M   'P 1'
#
loop_
_entity.id
_entity.type
_entity.pdbx_description
1 polymer ?
#
loop_
_entity_poly.entity_id
_entity_poly.type
_entity_poly.pdbx_seq_one_letter_code
_entity_poly.pdbx_strand_id
1 'polypeptide(L)'
;MSSLGASVYQVHVNNLGNISADSLCKYDVVLIDVQAIWSLVFLSANLQSYVSMGGGYWINQPGQVGNVPTLPAGFSVYVSSQWWNCGYSSCQKYTPLALLHPITTGLNKDETSGDYDIQGSWGNSWNILIIDTTNGPNDPTLMVGNYGNGRIAYTDHCFNWSCVDPGTNNYLERITKWVASGSCGTFTPLSSDEKAKLPFDKFNIKNGKLIINLINQRYLRYEIFSVNGSKVEERDIGFMKPGKYEIKLNLKNGLYVLKIYFDNTSFTKTFEF
;
A
#
# COMPACT_ATOMS: atom_id res chain seq x y z
N MET A 1 11.99 -10.87 -13.49
CA MET A 1 10.65 -11.51 -13.38
C MET A 1 10.26 -12.31 -14.62
N SER A 2 10.46 -11.82 -15.85
CA SER A 2 10.23 -12.62 -17.09
C SER A 2 11.12 -13.86 -17.22
N SER A 3 12.33 -13.82 -16.67
CA SER A 3 13.26 -14.97 -16.58
C SER A 3 12.82 -16.07 -15.61
N LEU A 4 11.74 -15.87 -14.84
CA LEU A 4 11.24 -16.81 -13.83
C LEU A 4 10.02 -17.62 -14.32
N GLY A 5 9.69 -17.55 -15.61
CA GLY A 5 8.50 -18.22 -16.17
C GLY A 5 7.16 -17.57 -15.79
N ALA A 6 7.19 -16.42 -15.11
CA ALA A 6 6.01 -15.63 -14.80
C ALA A 6 5.61 -14.75 -16.00
N SER A 7 4.33 -14.76 -16.36
CA SER A 7 3.76 -13.77 -17.28
C SER A 7 3.67 -12.42 -16.59
N VAL A 8 4.65 -11.55 -16.86
CA VAL A 8 4.69 -10.19 -16.28
C VAL A 8 3.85 -9.25 -17.12
N TYR A 9 2.77 -8.74 -16.53
CA TYR A 9 1.96 -7.68 -17.13
C TYR A 9 2.34 -6.35 -16.48
N GLN A 10 3.22 -5.59 -17.14
CA GLN A 10 3.50 -4.22 -16.72
C GLN A 10 2.33 -3.33 -17.15
N VAL A 11 1.50 -2.94 -16.19
CA VAL A 11 0.38 -2.06 -16.49
C VAL A 11 0.85 -0.61 -16.42
N HIS A 12 1.23 -0.04 -17.57
CA HIS A 12 1.38 1.41 -17.73
C HIS A 12 -0.02 2.03 -17.81
N VAL A 13 -0.64 2.33 -16.67
CA VAL A 13 -1.99 2.93 -16.66
C VAL A 13 -1.90 4.44 -16.51
N ASN A 14 -2.17 5.17 -17.60
CA ASN A 14 -2.46 6.61 -17.54
C ASN A 14 -3.84 6.89 -16.92
N ASN A 15 -4.52 5.86 -16.39
CA ASN A 15 -5.89 5.91 -15.89
C ASN A 15 -6.15 4.83 -14.82
N LEU A 16 -5.44 4.92 -13.70
CA LEU A 16 -5.55 3.98 -12.58
C LEU A 16 -6.93 4.00 -11.88
N GLY A 17 -7.82 4.95 -12.21
CA GLY A 17 -9.13 5.13 -11.58
C GLY A 17 -10.13 3.98 -11.77
N ASN A 18 -9.86 3.04 -12.69
CA ASN A 18 -10.72 1.89 -12.99
C ASN A 18 -10.22 0.55 -12.41
N ILE A 19 -9.18 0.56 -11.57
CA ILE A 19 -8.69 -0.68 -10.93
C ILE A 19 -9.59 -1.01 -9.75
N SER A 20 -10.26 -2.17 -9.83
CA SER A 20 -11.09 -2.75 -8.77
C SER A 20 -10.39 -3.97 -8.17
N ALA A 21 -10.83 -4.41 -6.99
CA ALA A 21 -10.30 -5.65 -6.41
C ALA A 21 -10.51 -6.87 -7.33
N ASP A 22 -11.68 -6.96 -7.97
CA ASP A 22 -12.05 -8.05 -8.89
C ASP A 22 -11.14 -8.09 -10.11
N SER A 23 -10.83 -6.91 -10.66
CA SER A 23 -9.92 -6.82 -11.80
C SER A 23 -8.47 -7.10 -11.43
N LEU A 24 -8.11 -7.05 -10.15
CA LEU A 24 -6.80 -7.48 -9.64
C LEU A 24 -6.73 -8.99 -9.41
N CYS A 25 -7.85 -9.67 -9.14
CA CYS A 25 -7.89 -11.13 -8.89
C CYS A 25 -7.55 -12.01 -10.10
N LYS A 26 -7.35 -11.41 -11.27
CA LYS A 26 -6.75 -12.09 -12.43
C LYS A 26 -5.22 -12.21 -12.35
N TYR A 27 -4.60 -11.58 -11.36
CA TYR A 27 -3.17 -11.64 -11.10
C TYR A 27 -2.91 -12.38 -9.79
N ASP A 28 -1.90 -13.25 -9.78
CA ASP A 28 -1.48 -13.95 -8.57
C ASP A 28 -0.77 -13.01 -7.59
N VAL A 29 -0.05 -12.01 -8.13
CA VAL A 29 0.70 -11.01 -7.38
C VAL A 29 0.51 -9.62 -7.96
N VAL A 30 0.22 -8.66 -7.09
CA VAL A 30 0.35 -7.23 -7.38
C VAL A 30 1.62 -6.74 -6.69
N LEU A 31 2.61 -6.31 -7.49
CA LEU A 31 3.83 -5.67 -7.01
C LEU A 31 3.70 -4.15 -7.17
N ILE A 32 3.97 -3.40 -6.11
CA ILE A 32 4.13 -1.94 -6.16
C ILE A 32 5.58 -1.60 -5.83
N ASP A 33 6.25 -0.90 -6.75
CA ASP A 33 7.65 -0.50 -6.61
C ASP A 33 7.79 1.04 -6.47
N VAL A 34 8.85 1.45 -5.78
CA VAL A 34 9.31 2.77 -5.28
C VAL A 34 8.48 4.01 -5.59
N GLN A 35 8.10 4.28 -6.83
CA GLN A 35 7.64 5.61 -7.23
C GLN A 35 6.12 5.80 -7.23
N ALA A 36 5.35 4.73 -7.05
CA ALA A 36 3.90 4.80 -7.19
C ALA A 36 3.12 4.85 -5.86
N ILE A 37 3.67 4.38 -4.73
CA ILE A 37 2.81 4.00 -3.60
C ILE A 37 1.96 5.16 -3.03
N TRP A 38 2.53 6.37 -2.98
CA TRP A 38 1.82 7.58 -2.57
C TRP A 38 0.77 8.05 -3.57
N SER A 39 1.04 7.89 -4.86
CA SER A 39 0.03 8.19 -5.88
C SER A 39 -1.09 7.15 -5.86
N LEU A 40 -0.86 5.95 -5.31
CA LEU A 40 -1.81 4.83 -5.25
C LEU A 40 -2.67 4.77 -3.98
N VAL A 41 -2.64 5.79 -3.10
CA VAL A 41 -3.50 5.83 -1.88
C VAL A 41 -4.98 5.60 -2.22
N PHE A 42 -5.47 6.13 -3.33
CA PHE A 42 -6.85 5.95 -3.77
C PHE A 42 -7.22 4.49 -4.12
N LEU A 43 -6.23 3.63 -4.40
CA LEU A 43 -6.41 2.19 -4.61
C LEU A 43 -6.31 1.38 -3.32
N SER A 44 -5.96 1.99 -2.18
CA SER A 44 -5.70 1.27 -0.92
C SER A 44 -6.84 0.32 -0.55
N ALA A 45 -8.10 0.76 -0.64
CA ALA A 45 -9.26 -0.10 -0.37
C ALA A 45 -9.39 -1.29 -1.34
N ASN A 46 -9.08 -1.10 -2.62
CA ASN A 46 -9.15 -2.15 -3.64
C ASN A 46 -7.99 -3.14 -3.49
N LEU A 47 -6.78 -2.67 -3.17
CA LEU A 47 -5.62 -3.50 -2.87
C LEU A 47 -5.86 -4.33 -1.61
N GLN A 48 -6.35 -3.71 -0.54
CA GLN A 48 -6.69 -4.43 0.70
C GLN A 48 -7.78 -5.47 0.48
N SER A 49 -8.81 -5.15 -0.31
CA SER A 49 -9.86 -6.11 -0.68
C SER A 49 -9.30 -7.26 -1.52
N TYR A 50 -8.42 -6.96 -2.47
CA TYR A 50 -7.73 -7.98 -3.27
C TYR A 50 -6.93 -8.96 -2.38
N VAL A 51 -6.17 -8.45 -1.41
CA VAL A 51 -5.45 -9.30 -0.46
C VAL A 51 -6.40 -10.08 0.43
N SER A 52 -7.45 -9.44 0.98
CA SER A 52 -8.38 -10.15 1.86
C SER A 52 -9.09 -11.33 1.18
N MET A 53 -9.28 -11.26 -0.14
CA MET A 53 -9.85 -12.32 -0.96
C MET A 53 -8.88 -13.46 -1.30
N GLY A 54 -7.59 -13.33 -1.00
CA GLY A 54 -6.57 -14.35 -1.30
C GLY A 54 -5.46 -13.88 -2.23
N GLY A 55 -5.51 -12.65 -2.73
CA GLY A 55 -4.47 -12.09 -3.60
C GLY A 55 -3.12 -11.95 -2.91
N GLY A 56 -2.05 -12.10 -3.67
CA GLY A 56 -0.69 -11.82 -3.24
C GLY A 56 -0.33 -10.34 -3.44
N TYR A 57 0.13 -9.65 -2.40
CA TYR A 57 0.51 -8.24 -2.47
C TYR A 57 1.94 -8.02 -1.98
N TRP A 58 2.78 -7.47 -2.86
CA TRP A 58 4.17 -7.18 -2.55
C TRP A 58 4.43 -5.68 -2.71
N ILE A 59 4.89 -5.06 -1.64
CA ILE A 59 5.34 -3.69 -1.62
C ILE A 59 6.86 -3.70 -1.59
N ASN A 60 7.47 -3.00 -2.53
CA ASN A 60 8.88 -2.66 -2.48
C ASN A 60 9.05 -1.15 -2.40
N GLN A 61 9.67 -0.65 -1.33
CA GLN A 61 9.80 0.79 -1.11
C GLN A 61 11.15 1.18 -0.48
N PRO A 62 12.26 1.08 -1.22
CA PRO A 62 13.50 1.77 -0.89
C PRO A 62 13.45 3.25 -1.24
N GLY A 63 14.27 4.05 -0.55
CA GLY A 63 14.56 5.45 -0.86
C GLY A 63 13.42 6.42 -0.61
N GLN A 64 12.47 6.11 0.30
CA GLN A 64 11.33 7.00 0.57
C GLN A 64 10.94 7.06 2.05
N VAL A 65 11.23 8.20 2.67
CA VAL A 65 10.84 8.53 4.05
C VAL A 65 9.33 8.74 4.16
N GLY A 66 8.73 8.19 5.22
CA GLY A 66 7.31 8.35 5.55
C GLY A 66 6.59 7.03 5.77
N ASN A 67 5.26 7.13 5.94
CA ASN A 67 4.40 5.96 6.10
C ASN A 67 4.29 5.14 4.80
N VAL A 68 3.79 3.92 4.86
CA VAL A 68 3.43 3.18 3.65
C VAL A 68 1.89 3.16 3.52
N PRO A 69 1.29 3.94 2.60
CA PRO A 69 -0.14 4.32 2.65
C PRO A 69 -1.15 3.25 2.22
N THR A 70 -0.70 2.22 1.50
CA THR A 70 -1.58 1.22 0.86
C THR A 70 -1.68 -0.07 1.68
N LEU A 71 -1.07 -0.12 2.87
CA LEU A 71 -1.08 -1.29 3.71
C LEU A 71 -2.42 -1.45 4.46
N PRO A 72 -2.87 -2.70 4.70
CA PRO A 72 -4.04 -2.97 5.53
C PRO A 72 -3.83 -2.59 7.01
N ALA A 73 -4.93 -2.43 7.74
CA ALA A 73 -4.88 -2.21 9.19
C ALA A 73 -4.05 -3.29 9.91
N GLY A 74 -3.19 -2.88 10.84
CA GLY A 74 -2.26 -3.75 11.57
C GLY A 74 -0.92 -3.99 10.87
N PHE A 75 -0.85 -3.74 9.56
CA PHE A 75 0.37 -3.72 8.76
C PHE A 75 0.77 -2.27 8.53
N SER A 76 1.54 -1.66 9.43
CA SER A 76 2.09 -0.32 9.20
C SER A 76 3.60 -0.41 9.02
N VAL A 77 4.16 0.52 8.26
CA VAL A 77 5.61 0.73 8.15
C VAL A 77 5.82 2.24 8.04
N TYR A 78 6.76 2.75 8.81
CA TYR A 78 7.22 4.14 8.75
C TYR A 78 8.73 4.11 8.53
N VAL A 79 9.16 4.59 7.38
CA VAL A 79 10.57 4.80 7.06
C VAL A 79 11.01 6.13 7.66
N SER A 80 12.01 6.11 8.54
CA SER A 80 12.51 7.29 9.23
C SER A 80 13.62 8.02 8.49
N SER A 81 14.40 7.29 7.68
CA SER A 81 15.51 7.84 6.92
C SER A 81 15.81 6.96 5.71
N GLN A 82 16.03 7.57 4.56
CA GLN A 82 16.49 6.91 3.33
C GLN A 82 18.02 6.65 3.31
N TRP A 83 18.65 6.71 4.49
CA TRP A 83 20.10 6.76 4.60
C TRP A 83 20.68 5.39 4.89
N TRP A 84 21.50 4.90 3.97
CA TRP A 84 22.29 3.68 4.10
C TRP A 84 23.77 4.09 4.27
N ASN A 85 24.40 3.65 5.37
CA ASN A 85 25.70 4.15 5.87
C ASN A 85 26.93 3.61 5.09
N CYS A 86 26.71 3.02 3.92
CA CYS A 86 27.59 1.97 3.45
C CYS A 86 27.63 1.88 1.90
N GLY A 87 28.48 2.71 1.29
CA GLY A 87 28.65 2.88 -0.17
C GLY A 87 28.92 1.64 -1.04
N TYR A 88 29.10 0.44 -0.46
CA TYR A 88 29.59 -0.77 -1.14
C TYR A 88 29.06 -2.06 -0.49
N SER A 89 28.89 -3.15 -1.25
CA SER A 89 28.16 -4.35 -0.79
C SER A 89 28.78 -5.02 0.43
N SER A 90 30.11 -4.95 0.57
CA SER A 90 30.86 -5.58 1.65
C SER A 90 30.58 -5.03 3.06
N CYS A 91 29.91 -3.88 3.18
CA CYS A 91 29.55 -3.31 4.49
C CYS A 91 28.08 -3.51 4.86
N GLN A 92 27.23 -4.01 3.96
CA GLN A 92 25.84 -4.34 4.27
C GLN A 92 25.81 -5.67 5.03
N LYS A 93 25.08 -5.70 6.14
CA LYS A 93 24.96 -6.88 7.00
C LYS A 93 23.52 -7.06 7.37
N TYR A 94 22.98 -8.22 7.04
CA TYR A 94 21.64 -8.59 7.43
C TYR A 94 21.64 -9.90 8.21
N THR A 95 20.58 -10.08 9.00
CA THR A 95 20.36 -11.31 9.75
C THR A 95 18.98 -11.87 9.44
N PRO A 96 18.88 -13.09 8.86
CA PRO A 96 17.60 -13.78 8.75
C PRO A 96 17.14 -14.23 10.16
N LEU A 97 15.98 -13.76 10.58
CA LEU A 97 15.37 -14.12 11.87
C LEU A 97 14.53 -15.40 11.79
N ALA A 98 14.09 -15.78 10.59
CA ALA A 98 13.18 -16.90 10.37
C ALA A 98 13.79 -17.95 9.43
N LEU A 99 14.87 -18.63 9.84
CA LEU A 99 15.65 -19.54 8.97
C LEU A 99 14.87 -20.71 8.35
N LEU A 100 13.69 -21.05 8.86
CA LEU A 100 12.82 -22.11 8.34
C LEU A 100 11.66 -21.59 7.46
N HIS A 101 11.54 -20.26 7.30
CA HIS A 101 10.51 -19.69 6.45
C HIS A 101 10.84 -19.96 4.97
N PRO A 102 9.86 -20.27 4.09
CA PRO A 102 10.14 -20.63 2.69
C PRO A 102 10.96 -19.60 1.92
N ILE A 103 10.85 -18.32 2.30
CA ILE A 103 11.63 -17.24 1.69
C ILE A 103 13.11 -17.34 2.07
N THR A 104 13.42 -17.55 3.34
CA THR A 104 14.77 -17.46 3.93
C THR A 104 15.48 -18.80 4.10
N THR A 105 14.77 -19.91 3.92
CA THR A 105 15.35 -21.25 4.12
C THR A 105 16.48 -21.51 3.14
N GLY A 106 17.71 -21.62 3.66
CA GLY A 106 18.90 -21.87 2.86
C GLY A 106 19.37 -20.65 2.06
N LEU A 107 18.84 -19.44 2.32
CA LEU A 107 19.45 -18.23 1.80
C LEU A 107 20.77 -17.97 2.52
N ASN A 108 21.82 -17.71 1.75
CA ASN A 108 23.08 -17.21 2.28
C ASN A 108 23.13 -15.67 2.21
N LYS A 109 24.16 -15.11 2.86
CA LYS A 109 24.33 -13.66 3.00
C LYS A 109 24.65 -12.89 1.70
N ASP A 110 24.85 -13.59 0.59
CA ASP A 110 25.11 -12.98 -0.72
C ASP A 110 23.85 -13.06 -1.62
N GLU A 111 22.73 -13.60 -1.11
CA GLU A 111 21.51 -13.82 -1.90
C GLU A 111 20.42 -12.78 -1.71
N THR A 112 20.35 -12.11 -0.55
CA THR A 112 19.41 -11.00 -0.33
C THR A 112 19.96 -9.71 -0.93
N SER A 113 19.09 -8.75 -1.19
CA SER A 113 19.52 -7.39 -1.58
C SER A 113 20.13 -6.63 -0.41
N GLY A 114 20.63 -5.42 -0.67
CA GLY A 114 21.08 -4.41 0.28
C GLY A 114 20.50 -3.03 -0.04
N ASP A 115 21.13 -1.98 0.50
CA ASP A 115 20.73 -0.56 0.40
C ASP A 115 19.41 -0.24 1.11
N TYR A 116 19.31 -0.71 2.35
CA TYR A 116 18.12 -0.58 3.19
C TYR A 116 17.95 0.83 3.75
N ASP A 117 16.72 1.33 3.75
CA ASP A 117 16.31 2.48 4.53
C ASP A 117 16.22 2.13 6.03
N ILE A 118 16.20 3.15 6.88
CA ILE A 118 16.07 2.98 8.34
C ILE A 118 14.58 3.02 8.71
N GLN A 119 14.08 1.90 9.20
CA GLN A 119 12.70 1.78 9.66
C GLN A 119 12.52 2.42 11.04
N GLY A 120 11.60 3.37 11.16
CA GLY A 120 11.30 4.03 12.45
C GLY A 120 10.25 3.31 13.29
N SER A 121 9.21 2.77 12.65
CA SER A 121 8.18 1.97 13.34
C SER A 121 7.44 1.07 12.38
N TRP A 122 6.84 0.00 12.89
CA TRP A 122 6.04 -0.94 12.11
C TRP A 122 4.91 -1.55 12.94
N GLY A 123 3.93 -2.11 12.24
CA GLY A 123 2.73 -2.69 12.86
C GLY A 123 2.98 -4.10 13.38
N ASN A 124 2.20 -4.50 14.40
CA ASN A 124 2.36 -5.80 15.06
C ASN A 124 1.88 -7.01 14.24
N SER A 125 1.29 -6.79 13.05
CA SER A 125 0.83 -7.89 12.20
C SER A 125 1.94 -8.47 11.32
N TRP A 126 3.11 -7.83 11.31
CA TRP A 126 4.28 -8.28 10.55
C TRP A 126 5.00 -9.42 11.26
N ASN A 127 5.38 -10.44 10.48
CA ASN A 127 6.46 -11.35 10.81
C ASN A 127 7.72 -10.83 10.13
N ILE A 128 8.71 -10.45 10.93
CA ILE A 128 9.99 -9.97 10.42
C ILE A 128 10.83 -11.20 10.06
N LEU A 129 11.27 -11.28 8.80
CA LEU A 129 12.08 -12.39 8.31
C LEU A 129 13.56 -12.04 8.22
N ILE A 130 13.88 -10.80 7.87
CA ILE A 130 15.25 -10.30 7.72
C ILE A 130 15.32 -8.89 8.32
N ILE A 131 16.41 -8.63 9.03
CA ILE A 131 16.77 -7.31 9.54
C ILE A 131 18.10 -6.85 8.96
N ASP A 132 18.26 -5.54 8.77
CA ASP A 132 19.55 -4.88 8.63
C ASP A 132 20.19 -4.71 10.01
N THR A 133 21.50 -4.92 10.06
CA THR A 133 22.35 -4.80 11.25
C THR A 133 23.51 -3.81 11.03
N THR A 134 23.56 -3.14 9.87
CA THR A 134 24.59 -2.15 9.53
C THR A 134 24.26 -0.74 10.01
N ASN A 135 23.00 -0.28 9.87
CA ASN A 135 22.65 1.14 10.03
C ASN A 135 22.03 1.52 11.40
N GLY A 136 21.63 0.55 12.21
CA GLY A 136 20.81 0.83 13.40
C GLY A 136 20.25 -0.45 14.04
N PRO A 137 19.40 -0.33 15.06
CA PRO A 137 18.95 -1.47 15.86
C PRO A 137 18.00 -2.38 15.07
N ASN A 138 18.53 -3.44 14.46
CA ASN A 138 17.74 -4.55 13.90
C ASN A 138 16.57 -4.09 13.02
N ASP A 139 16.84 -3.25 12.03
CA ASP A 139 15.83 -2.61 11.20
C ASP A 139 15.18 -3.63 10.24
N PRO A 140 13.85 -3.85 10.26
CA PRO A 140 13.22 -4.84 9.40
C PRO A 140 13.30 -4.52 7.91
N THR A 141 13.91 -5.40 7.13
CA THR A 141 14.08 -5.20 5.67
C THR A 141 13.19 -6.09 4.82
N LEU A 142 12.82 -7.25 5.36
CA LEU A 142 11.80 -8.14 4.81
C LEU A 142 10.80 -8.48 5.90
N MET A 143 9.57 -8.03 5.70
CA MET A 143 8.43 -8.32 6.57
C MET A 143 7.33 -8.99 5.77
N VAL A 144 6.67 -9.98 6.37
CA VAL A 144 5.56 -10.69 5.72
C VAL A 144 4.40 -10.93 6.68
N GLY A 145 3.21 -11.16 6.12
CA GLY A 145 2.10 -11.66 6.90
C GLY A 145 0.89 -12.03 6.06
N ASN A 146 -0.18 -12.36 6.76
CA ASN A 146 -1.45 -12.70 6.13
C ASN A 146 -2.47 -11.60 6.44
N TYR A 147 -3.25 -11.21 5.43
CA TYR A 147 -4.39 -10.31 5.61
C TYR A 147 -5.61 -10.93 4.94
N GLY A 148 -6.63 -11.27 5.74
CA GLY A 148 -7.70 -12.15 5.27
C GLY A 148 -7.13 -13.48 4.76
N ASN A 149 -7.50 -13.86 3.54
CA ASN A 149 -7.03 -15.10 2.91
C ASN A 149 -5.73 -14.94 2.11
N GLY A 150 -5.23 -13.71 1.94
CA GLY A 150 -4.07 -13.42 1.10
C GLY A 150 -2.79 -13.19 1.89
N ARG A 151 -1.72 -12.95 1.14
CA ARG A 151 -0.37 -12.76 1.67
C ARG A 151 0.17 -11.40 1.28
N ILE A 152 0.83 -10.77 2.24
CA ILE A 152 1.47 -9.47 2.07
C ILE A 152 2.96 -9.57 2.38
N ALA A 153 3.79 -8.97 1.53
CA ALA A 153 5.21 -8.78 1.77
C ALA A 153 5.56 -7.30 1.65
N TYR A 154 6.35 -6.80 2.59
CA TYR A 154 7.05 -5.52 2.49
C TYR A 154 8.54 -5.80 2.36
N THR A 155 9.14 -5.16 1.38
CA THR A 155 10.58 -5.14 1.17
C THR A 155 11.09 -3.72 1.03
N ASP A 156 12.28 -3.52 1.56
CA ASP A 156 13.02 -2.27 1.46
C ASP A 156 14.22 -2.46 0.52
N HIS A 157 13.97 -3.02 -0.66
CA HIS A 157 15.04 -3.52 -1.53
C HIS A 157 15.23 -2.62 -2.73
N CYS A 158 16.47 -2.28 -3.02
CA CYS A 158 16.82 -1.60 -4.24
C CYS A 158 16.89 -2.62 -5.42
N PHE A 159 15.89 -2.66 -6.30
CA PHE A 159 15.84 -3.58 -7.46
C PHE A 159 16.50 -3.04 -8.75
N ASN A 160 17.10 -1.85 -8.68
CA ASN A 160 17.75 -1.19 -9.81
C ASN A 160 19.18 -1.76 -10.05
N TRP A 161 19.65 -1.72 -11.29
CA TRP A 161 21.03 -2.08 -11.65
C TRP A 161 22.07 -1.11 -11.06
N SER A 162 21.65 0.08 -10.62
CA SER A 162 22.48 1.04 -9.90
C SER A 162 22.59 0.78 -8.40
N CYS A 163 21.89 -0.23 -7.88
CA CYS A 163 21.97 -0.61 -6.48
C CYS A 163 23.27 -1.36 -6.20
N VAL A 164 23.82 -1.14 -5.02
CA VAL A 164 25.06 -1.76 -4.57
C VAL A 164 24.87 -3.27 -4.39
N ASP A 165 23.67 -3.70 -3.98
CA ASP A 165 23.31 -5.11 -3.86
C ASP A 165 21.82 -5.34 -4.23
N PRO A 166 21.51 -5.68 -5.50
CA PRO A 166 20.13 -5.85 -5.94
C PRO A 166 19.47 -7.16 -5.47
N GLY A 167 20.23 -8.04 -4.82
CA GLY A 167 19.80 -9.39 -4.46
C GLY A 167 19.69 -10.32 -5.67
N THR A 168 19.57 -11.63 -5.40
CA THR A 168 19.56 -12.64 -6.46
C THR A 168 18.17 -12.92 -7.01
N ASN A 169 18.10 -13.44 -8.24
CA ASN A 169 16.84 -13.93 -8.81
C ASN A 169 16.17 -15.01 -7.94
N ASN A 170 16.96 -15.84 -7.25
CA ASN A 170 16.45 -16.87 -6.33
C ASN A 170 15.67 -16.23 -5.16
N TYR A 171 16.19 -15.14 -4.60
CA TYR A 171 15.52 -14.40 -3.54
C TYR A 171 14.18 -13.81 -4.00
N LEU A 172 14.18 -13.11 -5.14
CA LEU A 172 12.97 -12.51 -5.72
C LEU A 172 11.92 -13.58 -6.07
N GLU A 173 12.34 -14.72 -6.61
CA GLU A 173 11.48 -15.85 -6.93
C GLU A 173 10.81 -16.42 -5.68
N ARG A 174 11.55 -16.54 -4.57
CA ARG A 174 11.02 -17.08 -3.31
C ARG A 174 9.98 -16.15 -2.68
N ILE A 175 10.23 -14.85 -2.67
CA ILE A 175 9.23 -13.87 -2.20
C ILE A 175 7.99 -13.97 -3.08
N THR A 176 8.16 -13.93 -4.40
CA THR A 176 7.05 -14.01 -5.37
C THR A 176 6.23 -15.27 -5.17
N LYS A 177 6.87 -16.45 -5.10
CA LYS A 177 6.19 -17.74 -4.88
C LYS A 177 5.45 -17.78 -3.54
N TRP A 178 6.05 -17.23 -2.49
CA TRP A 178 5.41 -17.19 -1.19
C TRP A 178 4.17 -16.28 -1.21
N VAL A 179 4.28 -15.09 -1.79
CA VAL A 179 3.18 -14.12 -1.90
C VAL A 179 2.06 -14.66 -2.81
N ALA A 180 2.41 -15.29 -3.93
CA ALA A 180 1.49 -15.88 -4.91
C ALA A 180 0.77 -17.14 -4.41
N SER A 181 1.14 -17.69 -3.26
CA SER A 181 0.57 -18.97 -2.81
C SER A 181 -0.84 -18.84 -2.22
N GLY A 182 -1.37 -17.62 -2.09
CA GLY A 182 -2.81 -17.40 -1.93
C GLY A 182 -3.48 -17.40 -3.31
N SER A 183 -4.70 -17.91 -3.42
CA SER A 183 -5.51 -17.70 -4.62
C SER A 183 -6.62 -16.72 -4.29
N CYS A 184 -6.71 -15.62 -5.03
CA CYS A 184 -7.93 -14.83 -4.96
C CYS A 184 -9.10 -15.71 -5.44
N GLY A 185 -10.03 -16.02 -4.54
CA GLY A 185 -11.27 -16.70 -4.94
C GLY A 185 -12.08 -15.82 -5.90
N THR A 186 -12.95 -16.42 -6.72
CA THR A 186 -13.98 -15.64 -7.42
C THR A 186 -14.74 -14.81 -6.41
N PHE A 187 -14.53 -13.49 -6.42
CA PHE A 187 -15.31 -12.56 -5.61
C PHE A 187 -16.77 -12.74 -6.00
N THR A 188 -17.56 -13.31 -5.09
CA THR A 188 -18.96 -12.93 -5.05
C THR A 188 -18.95 -11.58 -4.39
N PRO A 189 -19.36 -10.49 -5.08
CA PRO A 189 -19.35 -9.20 -4.46
C PRO A 189 -20.13 -9.25 -3.16
N LEU A 190 -19.49 -8.83 -2.07
CA LEU A 190 -20.20 -8.53 -0.84
C LEU A 190 -21.42 -7.70 -1.24
N SER A 191 -22.60 -8.14 -0.82
CA SER A 191 -23.83 -7.41 -1.09
C SER A 191 -23.64 -5.97 -0.59
N SER A 192 -24.39 -5.02 -1.15
CA SER A 192 -24.37 -3.62 -0.72
C SER A 192 -24.46 -3.48 0.81
N ASP A 193 -25.17 -4.42 1.46
CA ASP A 193 -25.38 -4.50 2.90
C ASP A 193 -24.15 -4.99 3.68
N GLU A 194 -23.30 -5.84 3.10
CA GLU A 194 -22.04 -6.28 3.70
C GLU A 194 -20.90 -5.29 3.45
N LYS A 195 -20.88 -4.63 2.28
CA LYS A 195 -19.99 -3.49 2.01
C LYS A 195 -20.25 -2.34 2.98
N ALA A 196 -21.49 -2.12 3.40
CA ALA A 196 -21.84 -1.13 4.42
C ALA A 196 -21.23 -1.44 5.81
N LYS A 197 -20.96 -2.71 6.12
CA LYS A 197 -20.42 -3.18 7.42
C LYS A 197 -18.89 -3.15 7.54
N LEU A 198 -18.15 -2.88 6.46
CA LEU A 198 -16.68 -2.78 6.51
C LEU A 198 -16.24 -1.61 7.43
N PRO A 199 -15.25 -1.81 8.32
CA PRO A 199 -14.94 -0.93 9.46
C PRO A 199 -14.09 0.30 9.09
N PHE A 200 -14.30 0.84 7.89
CA PHE A 200 -13.56 2.00 7.40
C PHE A 200 -14.49 3.20 7.20
N ASP A 201 -13.95 4.39 7.45
CA ASP A 201 -14.61 5.65 7.14
C ASP A 201 -14.86 5.71 5.62
N LYS A 202 -16.08 6.04 5.21
CA LYS A 202 -16.49 6.09 3.79
C LYS A 202 -17.00 7.46 3.45
N PHE A 203 -16.78 7.89 2.21
CA PHE A 203 -17.44 9.08 1.67
C PHE A 203 -17.91 8.86 0.24
N ASN A 204 -18.99 9.54 -0.13
CA ASN A 204 -19.49 9.55 -1.49
C ASN A 204 -20.19 10.88 -1.80
N ILE A 205 -20.34 11.20 -3.08
CA ILE A 205 -21.16 12.34 -3.51
C ILE A 205 -22.39 11.79 -4.22
N LYS A 206 -23.57 12.21 -3.80
CA LYS A 206 -24.85 11.81 -4.40
C LYS A 206 -25.87 12.92 -4.25
N ASN A 207 -26.60 13.21 -5.33
CA ASN A 207 -27.69 14.20 -5.33
C ASN A 207 -27.28 15.55 -4.73
N GLY A 208 -26.11 16.04 -5.12
CA GLY A 208 -25.58 17.31 -4.65
C GLY A 208 -25.08 17.34 -3.20
N LYS A 209 -24.91 16.18 -2.56
CA LYS A 209 -24.47 16.06 -1.17
C LYS A 209 -23.20 15.24 -1.06
N LEU A 210 -22.26 15.69 -0.24
CA LEU A 210 -21.18 14.88 0.29
C LEU A 210 -21.72 14.08 1.49
N ILE A 211 -21.79 12.77 1.32
CA ILE A 211 -22.23 11.81 2.34
C ILE A 211 -20.98 11.18 2.94
N ILE A 212 -20.81 11.29 4.26
CA ILE A 212 -19.68 10.74 5.00
C ILE A 212 -20.23 9.76 6.03
N ASN A 213 -19.66 8.56 6.12
CA ASN A 213 -19.96 7.58 7.15
C ASN A 213 -18.69 7.35 7.96
N LEU A 214 -18.62 7.93 9.15
CA LEU A 214 -17.51 7.80 10.08
C LEU A 214 -17.72 6.60 11.01
N ILE A 215 -16.73 5.72 11.06
CA ILE A 215 -16.66 4.59 11.98
C ILE A 215 -15.86 4.96 13.23
N ASN A 216 -14.85 5.82 13.08
CA ASN A 216 -14.04 6.34 14.19
C ASN A 216 -14.20 7.85 14.33
N GLN A 217 -13.85 8.37 15.51
CA GLN A 217 -13.75 9.80 15.71
C GLN A 217 -12.56 10.35 14.89
N ARG A 218 -12.82 11.37 14.06
CA ARG A 218 -11.85 11.94 13.12
C ARG A 218 -11.99 13.45 13.04
N TYR A 219 -10.90 14.15 12.80
CA TYR A 219 -10.97 15.52 12.32
C TYR A 219 -11.28 15.53 10.82
N LEU A 220 -12.24 16.34 10.38
CA LEU A 220 -12.71 16.38 9.00
C LEU A 220 -12.52 17.76 8.38
N ARG A 221 -11.92 17.79 7.19
CA ARG A 221 -11.87 18.97 6.31
C ARG A 221 -12.09 18.53 4.87
N TYR A 222 -12.62 19.38 4.00
CA TYR A 222 -12.59 19.11 2.56
C TYR A 222 -12.38 20.36 1.74
N GLU A 223 -11.86 20.16 0.55
CA GLU A 223 -11.62 21.16 -0.48
C GLU A 223 -12.24 20.64 -1.79
N ILE A 224 -12.84 21.54 -2.57
CA ILE A 224 -13.38 21.23 -3.89
C ILE A 224 -12.69 22.12 -4.89
N PHE A 225 -12.20 21.53 -5.98
CA PHE A 225 -11.56 22.21 -7.08
C PHE A 225 -12.37 22.00 -8.35
N SER A 226 -12.44 23.01 -9.21
CA SER A 226 -12.82 22.80 -10.61
C SER A 226 -11.69 22.09 -11.35
N VAL A 227 -12.01 21.45 -12.47
CA VAL A 227 -11.03 20.71 -13.28
C VAL A 227 -9.84 21.53 -13.78
N ASN A 228 -9.96 22.85 -13.83
CA ASN A 228 -8.86 23.76 -14.14
C ASN A 228 -7.92 24.04 -12.93
N GLY A 229 -8.12 23.35 -11.81
CA GLY A 229 -7.32 23.48 -10.58
C GLY A 229 -7.72 24.64 -9.66
N SER A 230 -8.73 25.45 -10.03
CA SER A 230 -9.20 26.55 -9.18
C SER A 230 -9.99 26.00 -7.98
N LYS A 231 -9.66 26.46 -6.76
CA LYS A 231 -10.40 26.07 -5.55
C LYS A 231 -11.76 26.77 -5.52
N VAL A 232 -12.83 25.98 -5.43
CA VAL A 232 -14.23 26.41 -5.48
C VAL A 232 -14.85 26.46 -4.09
N GLU A 233 -14.52 25.49 -3.24
CA GLU A 233 -14.98 25.45 -1.85
C GLU A 233 -13.85 24.90 -0.96
N GLU A 234 -13.76 25.41 0.27
CA GLU A 234 -13.00 24.79 1.35
C GLU A 234 -13.86 24.87 2.60
N ARG A 235 -13.93 23.76 3.33
CA ARG A 235 -14.64 23.70 4.60
C ARG A 235 -13.90 22.84 5.59
N ASP A 236 -13.58 23.45 6.73
CA ASP A 236 -13.19 22.75 7.95
C ASP A 236 -14.45 22.40 8.73
N ILE A 237 -14.63 21.11 9.02
CA ILE A 237 -15.78 20.57 9.76
C ILE A 237 -15.40 20.38 11.23
N GLY A 238 -14.11 20.18 11.54
CA GLY A 238 -13.63 19.91 12.88
C GLY A 238 -13.70 18.43 13.27
N PHE A 239 -13.57 18.18 14.58
CA PHE A 239 -13.64 16.83 15.16
C PHE A 239 -15.07 16.29 15.17
N MET A 240 -15.25 15.14 14.54
CA MET A 240 -16.54 14.51 14.31
C MET A 240 -16.55 13.12 14.94
N LYS A 241 -17.65 12.79 15.62
CA LYS A 241 -17.87 11.46 16.23
C LYS A 241 -18.22 10.43 15.15
N PRO A 242 -18.18 9.12 15.46
CA PRO A 242 -18.73 8.10 14.58
C PRO A 242 -20.20 8.39 14.25
N GLY A 243 -20.58 8.24 12.98
CA GLY A 243 -21.92 8.53 12.49
C GLY A 243 -21.99 8.84 11.00
N LYS A 244 -23.21 8.96 10.49
CA LYS A 244 -23.49 9.36 9.11
C LYS A 244 -23.77 10.87 9.03
N TYR A 245 -23.06 11.55 8.14
CA TYR A 245 -23.16 12.98 7.90
C TYR A 245 -23.51 13.25 6.44
N GLU A 246 -24.37 14.26 6.22
CA GLU A 246 -24.74 14.72 4.88
C GLU A 246 -24.49 16.22 4.78
N ILE A 247 -23.61 16.61 3.86
CA ILE A 247 -23.21 18.00 3.66
C ILE A 247 -23.68 18.40 2.28
N LYS A 248 -24.60 19.37 2.22
CA LYS A 248 -25.06 19.93 0.95
C LYS A 248 -23.92 20.73 0.32
N LEU A 249 -23.60 20.39 -0.92
CA LEU A 249 -22.66 21.13 -1.75
C LEU A 249 -23.47 22.10 -2.61
N ASN A 250 -22.98 23.34 -2.77
CA ASN A 250 -23.65 24.36 -3.58
C ASN A 250 -22.79 24.66 -4.80
N LEU A 251 -22.71 23.70 -5.71
CA LEU A 251 -21.93 23.78 -6.94
C LEU A 251 -22.85 24.00 -8.14
N LYS A 252 -22.29 24.54 -9.23
CA LYS A 252 -22.97 24.61 -10.52
C LYS A 252 -22.79 23.28 -11.25
N ASN A 253 -23.56 23.06 -12.32
CA ASN A 253 -23.36 21.87 -13.13
C ASN A 253 -21.94 21.85 -13.72
N GLY A 254 -21.25 20.73 -13.58
CA GLY A 254 -19.89 20.58 -14.08
C GLY A 254 -19.07 19.50 -13.39
N LEU A 255 -17.82 19.36 -13.85
CA LEU A 255 -16.87 18.38 -13.34
C LEU A 255 -15.97 19.01 -12.27
N TYR A 256 -15.84 18.33 -11.13
CA TYR A 256 -15.11 18.81 -9.96
C TYR A 256 -14.23 17.71 -9.36
N VAL A 257 -13.26 18.13 -8.56
CA VAL A 257 -12.37 17.28 -7.77
C VAL A 257 -12.59 17.59 -6.30
N LEU A 258 -13.12 16.64 -5.54
CA LEU A 258 -13.18 16.69 -4.08
C LEU A 258 -11.86 16.16 -3.51
N LYS A 259 -11.26 16.89 -2.59
CA LYS A 259 -10.21 16.41 -1.70
C LYS A 259 -10.71 16.47 -0.25
N ILE A 260 -10.99 15.32 0.34
CA ILE A 260 -11.45 15.21 1.74
C ILE A 260 -10.30 14.73 2.62
N TYR A 261 -10.19 15.30 3.80
CA TYR A 261 -9.16 15.01 4.79
C TYR A 261 -9.81 14.35 6.00
N PHE A 262 -9.32 13.17 6.36
CA PHE A 262 -9.57 12.52 7.65
C PHE A 262 -8.26 12.61 8.44
N ASP A 263 -8.27 13.44 9.48
CA ASP A 263 -7.06 13.87 10.19
C ASP A 263 -6.04 14.46 9.19
N ASN A 264 -4.83 13.89 9.13
CA ASN A 264 -3.77 14.32 8.21
C ASN A 264 -3.79 13.57 6.86
N THR A 265 -4.74 12.65 6.65
CA THR A 265 -4.81 11.83 5.44
C THR A 265 -5.84 12.38 4.48
N SER A 266 -5.44 12.68 3.25
CA SER A 266 -6.35 13.18 2.21
C SER A 266 -6.73 12.12 1.19
N PHE A 267 -7.99 12.13 0.78
CA PHE A 267 -8.54 11.30 -0.28
C PHE A 267 -9.14 12.19 -1.35
N THR A 268 -8.93 11.82 -2.61
CA THR A 268 -9.42 12.60 -3.75
C THR A 268 -10.44 11.81 -4.55
N LYS A 269 -11.50 12.47 -5.00
CA LYS A 269 -12.52 11.90 -5.86
C LYS A 269 -13.00 12.92 -6.88
N THR A 270 -12.98 12.55 -8.14
CA THR A 270 -13.62 13.33 -9.21
C THR A 270 -15.11 13.01 -9.25
N PHE A 271 -15.95 14.02 -9.44
CA PHE A 271 -17.40 13.87 -9.52
C PHE A 271 -18.01 14.92 -10.44
N GLU A 272 -19.11 14.54 -11.08
CA GLU A 272 -19.97 15.45 -11.82
C GLU A 272 -21.10 15.92 -10.91
N PHE A 273 -21.41 17.21 -11.00
CA PHE A 273 -22.47 17.88 -10.26
C PHE A 273 -23.58 18.32 -11.20
#